data_AF-A0A0B1RV01-F1
#
_entry.id   AF-A0A0B1RV01-F1
#
_cell.length_a   1.000
_cell.length_b   1.000
_cell.length_c   1.000
_cell.angle_alpha   90.00
_cell.angle_beta   90.00
_cell.angle_gamma   90.00
#
_symmetry.space_group_name_H-M   'P 1'
#
loop_
_entity.id
_entity.type
_entity.pdbx_description
1 polymer ?
#
loop_
_entity_poly.entity_id
_entity_poly.type
_entity_poly.pdbx_seq_one_letter_code
_entity_poly.pdbx_strand_id
1 'polypeptide(L)'
;MYCSLSWIIPQVRSADSLGILLVADPQLVGFKNENHMLGPLTRWDSDRFLSKGFSRALAVTKPDVIVFLGDLFDEGLEASDKEIEWTAARFFDVFETSIPKIYISGDNDVGGEAEPVQSHLTTRFSHIFVNSFPVSNAVFDRLSLTEVNLMNGEITNIFDSSLTPNLNVILSHVPFAMPSYHDPSNLVCIAALK
;
A
#
# COMPACT_ATOMS: atom_id res chain seq x y z
N MET A 1 2.42 -5.33 32.93
CA MET A 1 1.07 -5.86 32.61
C MET A 1 0.74 -5.38 31.21
N TYR A 2 0.92 -6.21 30.19
CA TYR A 2 0.63 -5.82 28.81
C TYR A 2 -0.85 -6.12 28.53
N CYS A 3 -1.68 -5.09 28.39
CA CYS A 3 -2.99 -5.26 27.77
C CYS A 3 -2.75 -5.65 26.30
N SER A 4 -2.83 -6.94 25.98
CA SER A 4 -2.94 -7.38 24.60
C SER A 4 -4.41 -7.40 24.23
N LEU A 5 -4.84 -6.41 23.45
CA LEU A 5 -6.01 -6.60 22.59
C LEU A 5 -5.59 -7.65 21.55
N SER A 6 -6.04 -8.89 21.74
CA SER A 6 -5.81 -9.96 20.77
C SER A 6 -6.81 -9.79 19.64
N TRP A 7 -6.31 -9.56 18.44
CA TRP A 7 -7.12 -9.62 17.23
C TRP A 7 -7.46 -11.10 16.99
N ILE A 8 -8.72 -11.48 17.22
CA ILE A 8 -9.20 -12.83 16.88
C ILE A 8 -9.68 -12.76 15.44
N ILE A 9 -8.79 -13.12 14.52
CA ILE A 9 -9.12 -13.20 13.10
C ILE A 9 -9.40 -14.67 12.79
N PRO A 10 -10.61 -15.05 12.34
CA PRO A 10 -10.89 -16.40 11.88
C PRO A 10 -9.97 -16.73 10.70
N GLN A 11 -9.01 -17.61 10.94
CA GLN A 11 -8.08 -18.06 9.91
C GLN A 11 -8.71 -19.21 9.14
N VAL A 12 -9.48 -18.90 8.08
CA VAL A 12 -9.93 -19.92 7.13
C VAL A 12 -8.74 -20.24 6.21
N ARG A 13 -7.74 -20.94 6.74
CA ARG A 13 -6.56 -21.37 5.98
C ARG A 13 -6.87 -22.70 5.31
N SER A 14 -7.37 -22.64 4.09
CA SER A 14 -7.37 -23.77 3.17
C SER A 14 -6.33 -23.54 2.07
N ALA A 15 -5.94 -24.61 1.35
CA ALA A 15 -5.13 -24.47 0.14
C ALA A 15 -5.82 -23.61 -0.95
N ASP A 16 -7.13 -23.42 -0.82
CA ASP A 16 -7.99 -22.65 -1.71
C ASP A 16 -8.34 -21.26 -1.14
N SER A 17 -7.45 -20.67 -0.34
CA SER A 17 -7.64 -19.35 0.27
C SER A 17 -6.47 -18.42 -0.04
N LEU A 18 -6.76 -17.11 -0.06
CA LEU A 18 -5.76 -16.06 -0.23
C LEU A 18 -5.95 -15.00 0.86
N GLY A 19 -4.94 -14.83 1.69
CA GLY A 19 -4.87 -13.76 2.69
C GLY A 19 -4.22 -12.52 2.09
N ILE A 20 -4.99 -11.44 1.94
CA ILE A 20 -4.47 -10.13 1.52
C ILE A 20 -4.44 -9.21 2.74
N LEU A 21 -3.27 -8.65 3.06
CA LEU A 21 -3.16 -7.56 4.05
C LEU A 21 -3.14 -6.22 3.32
N LEU A 22 -4.14 -5.39 3.59
CA LEU A 22 -4.20 -4.02 3.09
C LEU A 22 -3.53 -3.08 4.10
N VAL A 23 -2.61 -2.24 3.63
CA VAL A 23 -1.94 -1.20 4.42
C VAL A 23 -2.21 0.13 3.75
N ALA A 24 -2.98 0.99 4.40
CA ALA A 24 -3.33 2.31 3.90
C ALA A 24 -2.65 3.39 4.73
N ASP A 25 -2.26 4.48 4.07
CA ASP A 25 -1.72 5.71 4.65
C ASP A 25 -0.62 5.50 5.71
N PRO A 26 0.50 4.80 5.39
CA PRO A 26 1.64 4.73 6.30
C PRO A 26 2.20 6.10 6.70
N GLN A 27 2.19 7.05 5.75
CA GLN A 27 2.67 8.43 5.88
C GLN A 27 4.00 8.51 6.65
N LEU A 28 5.03 7.85 6.12
CA LEU A 28 6.32 7.80 6.81
C LEU A 28 6.95 9.20 6.85
N VAL A 29 7.19 9.69 8.07
CA VAL A 29 7.72 11.03 8.33
C VAL A 29 9.10 11.20 7.70
N GLY A 30 9.25 12.27 6.91
CA GLY A 30 10.48 12.64 6.21
C GLY A 30 11.45 13.49 7.05
N PHE A 31 12.17 14.38 6.36
CA PHE A 31 13.28 15.17 6.91
C PHE A 31 13.10 16.68 6.81
N LYS A 32 12.07 17.15 6.10
CA LYS A 32 11.94 18.53 5.64
C LYS A 32 11.14 19.41 6.59
N ASN A 33 9.98 18.95 7.04
CA ASN A 33 9.04 19.75 7.83
C ASN A 33 9.26 19.62 9.34
N GLU A 34 9.96 18.58 9.77
CA GLU A 34 10.27 18.36 11.18
C GLU A 34 11.31 19.34 11.74
N ASN A 35 11.09 19.81 12.96
CA ASN A 35 12.06 20.64 13.68
C ASN A 35 13.39 19.89 13.82
N HIS A 36 14.51 20.49 13.40
CA HIS A 36 15.83 19.86 13.40
C HIS A 36 16.27 19.26 14.75
N MET A 37 15.79 19.77 15.88
CA MET A 37 16.13 19.23 17.21
C MET A 37 15.28 18.04 17.63
N LEU A 38 14.03 17.95 17.16
CA LEU A 38 13.07 16.90 17.55
C LEU A 38 12.86 15.84 16.46
N GLY A 39 13.13 16.18 15.20
CA GLY A 39 12.89 15.31 14.05
C GLY A 39 13.50 13.91 14.17
N PRO A 40 14.73 13.73 14.70
CA PRO A 40 15.26 12.38 14.92
C PRO A 40 14.42 11.55 15.89
N LEU A 41 13.85 12.17 16.93
CA LEU A 41 12.99 11.49 17.90
C LEU A 41 11.61 11.21 17.30
N THR A 42 11.02 12.17 16.57
CA THR A 42 9.73 11.98 15.87
C THR A 42 9.80 10.82 14.89
N ARG A 43 10.85 10.80 14.04
CA ARG A 43 11.11 9.71 13.09
C ARG A 43 11.30 8.37 13.79
N TRP A 44 12.11 8.33 14.84
CA TRP A 44 12.34 7.10 15.59
C TRP A 44 11.06 6.54 16.22
N ASP A 45 10.22 7.41 16.78
CA ASP A 45 8.96 6.98 17.40
C ASP A 45 7.96 6.50 16.35
N SER A 46 7.80 7.24 15.25
CA SER A 46 6.94 6.88 14.13
C SER A 46 7.35 5.53 13.50
N ASP A 47 8.63 5.38 13.13
CA ASP A 47 9.18 4.14 12.55
C ASP A 47 8.93 2.95 13.47
N ARG A 48 9.17 3.14 14.77
CA ARG A 48 8.97 2.09 15.78
C ARG A 48 7.49 1.74 15.95
N PHE A 49 6.60 2.73 15.90
CA PHE A 49 5.16 2.52 16.00
C PHE A 49 4.66 1.71 14.80
N LEU A 50 4.98 2.15 13.58
CA LEU A 50 4.63 1.48 12.33
C LEU A 50 5.19 0.05 12.28
N SER A 51 6.49 -0.11 12.56
CA SER A 51 7.15 -1.43 12.52
C SER A 51 6.53 -2.42 13.51
N LYS A 52 6.19 -1.98 14.73
CA LYS A 52 5.50 -2.82 15.71
C LYS A 52 4.08 -3.17 15.30
N GLY A 53 3.34 -2.20 14.77
CA GLY A 53 1.97 -2.41 14.28
C GLY A 53 1.95 -3.43 13.14
N PHE A 54 2.80 -3.21 12.14
CA PHE A 54 2.98 -4.10 11.00
C PHE A 54 3.42 -5.51 11.42
N SER A 55 4.45 -5.63 12.27
CA SER A 55 4.91 -6.93 12.78
C SER A 55 3.80 -7.70 13.50
N ARG A 56 2.95 -7.02 14.25
CA ARG A 56 1.78 -7.64 14.92
C ARG A 56 0.71 -8.05 13.92
N ALA A 57 0.40 -7.20 12.94
CA ALA A 57 -0.53 -7.53 11.87
C ALA A 57 -0.07 -8.81 11.16
N LEU A 58 1.20 -8.87 10.72
CA LEU A 58 1.78 -10.07 10.09
C LEU A 58 1.70 -11.31 10.98
N ALA A 59 2.02 -11.18 12.27
CA ALA A 59 2.00 -12.32 13.19
C ALA A 59 0.59 -12.93 13.35
N VAL A 60 -0.45 -12.09 13.29
CA VAL A 60 -1.84 -12.52 13.47
C VAL A 60 -2.48 -12.93 12.15
N THR A 61 -2.36 -12.12 11.10
CA THR A 61 -3.02 -12.36 9.81
C THR A 61 -2.27 -13.39 8.97
N LYS A 62 -0.93 -13.40 9.06
CA LYS A 62 0.04 -14.13 8.21
C LYS A 62 -0.44 -14.19 6.75
N PRO A 63 -0.45 -13.04 6.06
CA PRO A 63 -1.00 -12.90 4.72
C PRO A 63 -0.09 -13.55 3.67
N ASP A 64 -0.64 -13.83 2.50
CA ASP A 64 0.10 -14.33 1.34
C ASP A 64 0.64 -13.18 0.47
N VAL A 65 -0.03 -12.02 0.50
CA VAL A 65 0.38 -10.80 -0.20
C VAL A 65 -0.03 -9.56 0.60
N ILE A 66 0.76 -8.50 0.48
CA ILE A 66 0.51 -7.20 1.11
C ILE A 66 0.25 -6.17 0.01
N VAL A 67 -0.77 -5.35 0.17
CA VAL A 67 -1.09 -4.26 -0.75
C VAL A 67 -1.04 -2.94 0.01
N PHE A 68 -0.14 -2.06 -0.40
CA PHE A 68 -0.03 -0.69 0.08
C PHE A 68 -0.88 0.23 -0.79
N LEU A 69 -1.81 0.96 -0.18
CA LEU A 69 -2.85 1.74 -0.86
C LEU A 69 -2.51 3.22 -1.03
N GLY A 70 -1.23 3.57 -1.09
CA GLY A 70 -0.76 4.94 -1.25
C GLY A 70 -0.43 5.65 0.05
N ASP A 71 0.00 6.91 -0.09
CA ASP A 71 0.46 7.79 0.97
C ASP A 71 1.59 7.15 1.79
N LEU A 72 2.60 6.64 1.08
CA LEU A 72 3.73 5.94 1.68
C LEU A 72 4.68 6.92 2.36
N PHE A 73 4.82 8.12 1.79
CA PHE A 73 5.61 9.21 2.33
C PHE A 73 4.72 10.37 2.80
N ASP A 74 5.14 11.04 3.87
CA ASP A 74 4.52 12.30 4.32
C ASP A 74 4.98 13.50 3.47
N GLU A 75 6.24 13.48 3.00
CA GLU A 75 6.87 14.61 2.31
C GLU A 75 7.25 14.27 0.85
N GLY A 76 6.55 13.32 0.23
CA GLY A 76 6.91 12.80 -1.09
C GLY A 76 7.01 13.91 -2.14
N LEU A 77 6.13 14.90 -2.12
CA LEU A 77 6.08 15.97 -3.12
C LEU A 77 7.27 16.92 -3.09
N GLU A 78 7.86 17.13 -1.92
CA GLU A 78 8.78 18.23 -1.69
C GLU A 78 10.18 17.80 -1.25
N ALA A 79 10.35 16.55 -0.80
CA ALA A 79 11.64 16.00 -0.43
C ALA A 79 12.60 15.97 -1.63
N SER A 80 13.86 16.33 -1.38
CA SER A 80 14.94 16.16 -2.35
C SER A 80 15.19 14.67 -2.65
N ASP A 81 15.84 14.37 -3.78
CA ASP A 81 16.16 12.99 -4.16
C ASP A 81 16.93 12.23 -3.05
N LYS A 82 17.79 12.93 -2.32
CA LYS A 82 18.56 12.34 -1.21
C LYS A 82 17.68 12.05 0.01
N GLU A 83 16.76 12.94 0.33
CA GLU A 83 15.80 12.75 1.43
C GLU A 83 14.83 11.61 1.11
N ILE A 84 14.39 11.50 -0.16
CA ILE A 84 13.59 10.37 -0.64
C ILE A 84 14.38 9.06 -0.53
N GLU A 85 15.65 9.02 -0.94
CA GLU A 85 16.50 7.82 -0.81
C GLU A 85 16.58 7.35 0.66
N TRP A 86 16.81 8.28 1.60
CA TRP A 86 16.85 7.96 3.03
C TRP A 86 15.50 7.52 3.59
N THR A 87 14.42 8.15 3.15
CA THR A 87 13.06 7.85 3.62
C THR A 87 12.60 6.51 3.05
N ALA A 88 12.91 6.20 1.80
CA ALA A 88 12.65 4.90 1.18
C ALA A 88 13.43 3.78 1.89
N ALA A 89 14.71 3.98 2.21
CA ALA A 89 15.48 2.99 2.97
C ALA A 89 14.82 2.69 4.33
N ARG A 90 14.39 3.72 5.06
CA ARG A 90 13.64 3.56 6.32
C ARG A 90 12.30 2.85 6.10
N PHE A 91 11.57 3.18 5.03
CA PHE A 91 10.31 2.53 4.70
C PHE A 91 10.50 1.02 4.56
N PHE A 92 11.52 0.59 3.81
CA PHE A 92 11.81 -0.83 3.63
C PHE A 92 12.21 -1.50 4.95
N ASP A 93 13.00 -0.83 5.80
CA ASP A 93 13.34 -1.35 7.14
C ASP A 93 12.10 -1.49 8.05
N VAL A 94 11.17 -0.52 8.02
CA VAL A 94 9.94 -0.51 8.83
C VAL A 94 8.99 -1.63 8.40
N PHE A 95 8.85 -1.85 7.10
CA PHE A 95 7.94 -2.83 6.49
C PHE A 95 8.67 -4.08 5.98
N GLU A 96 9.77 -4.46 6.63
CA GLU A 96 10.61 -5.58 6.19
C GLU A 96 9.92 -6.93 6.38
N THR A 97 9.85 -7.71 5.30
CA THR A 97 9.28 -9.06 5.26
C THR A 97 9.52 -9.68 3.89
N SER A 98 9.57 -11.01 3.84
CA SER A 98 9.66 -11.81 2.61
C SER A 98 8.32 -12.00 1.88
N ILE A 99 7.22 -11.53 2.47
CA ILE A 99 5.89 -11.61 1.83
C ILE A 99 5.85 -10.61 0.66
N PRO A 100 5.35 -11.01 -0.53
CA PRO A 100 5.27 -10.13 -1.68
C PRO A 100 4.40 -8.90 -1.40
N LYS A 101 4.78 -7.78 -2.02
CA LYS A 101 4.21 -6.45 -1.80
C LYS A 101 3.81 -5.81 -3.13
N ILE A 102 2.61 -5.25 -3.14
CA ILE A 102 2.06 -4.45 -4.23
C ILE A 102 1.86 -3.03 -3.69
N TYR A 103 2.22 -2.04 -4.49
CA TYR A 103 2.17 -0.63 -4.16
C TYR A 103 1.38 0.12 -5.23
N ILE A 104 0.48 0.99 -4.78
CA ILE A 104 -0.10 2.08 -5.56
C ILE A 104 0.28 3.40 -4.90
N SER A 105 0.30 4.50 -5.65
CA SER A 105 0.65 5.82 -5.12
C SER A 105 -0.56 6.57 -4.57
N GLY A 106 -0.37 7.34 -3.49
CA GLY A 106 -1.34 8.31 -2.99
C GLY A 106 -0.99 9.75 -3.38
N ASP A 107 -1.79 10.72 -2.92
CA ASP A 107 -1.54 12.12 -3.27
C ASP A 107 -0.27 12.68 -2.64
N ASN A 108 0.13 12.23 -1.44
CA ASN A 108 1.40 12.67 -0.85
C ASN A 108 2.64 12.10 -1.56
N ASP A 109 2.46 11.06 -2.38
CA ASP A 109 3.55 10.43 -3.13
C ASP A 109 3.77 11.11 -4.50
N VAL A 110 2.69 11.48 -5.20
CA VAL A 110 2.74 11.91 -6.61
C VAL A 110 1.95 13.17 -6.95
N GLY A 111 1.21 13.72 -6.00
CA GLY A 111 0.28 14.82 -6.12
C GLY A 111 -1.13 14.34 -6.46
N GLY A 112 -2.08 15.27 -6.54
CA GLY A 112 -3.48 14.93 -6.87
C GLY A 112 -4.53 15.50 -5.93
N GLU A 113 -4.13 16.21 -4.87
CA GLU A 113 -5.05 16.91 -3.96
C GLU A 113 -5.12 18.41 -4.28
N ALA A 114 -4.07 19.17 -3.94
CA ALA A 114 -4.00 20.62 -4.20
C ALA A 114 -3.35 20.94 -5.55
N GLU A 115 -2.30 20.19 -5.89
CA GLU A 115 -1.61 20.20 -7.17
C GLU A 115 -2.00 18.99 -8.02
N PRO A 116 -1.90 19.08 -9.36
CA PRO A 116 -2.12 17.92 -10.22
C PRO A 116 -1.06 16.84 -9.98
N VAL A 117 -1.39 15.59 -10.31
CA VAL A 117 -0.41 14.48 -10.36
C VAL A 117 0.78 14.87 -11.25
N GLN A 118 2.00 14.68 -10.75
CA GLN A 118 3.22 15.10 -11.43
C GLN A 118 3.98 13.90 -12.00
N SER A 119 4.23 13.91 -13.32
CA SER A 119 4.83 12.77 -14.04
C SER A 119 6.22 12.35 -13.55
N HIS A 120 7.03 13.30 -13.08
CA HIS A 120 8.36 12.98 -12.55
C HIS A 120 8.26 12.27 -11.19
N LEU A 121 7.23 12.55 -10.39
CA LEU A 121 6.98 11.89 -9.10
C LEU A 121 6.43 10.48 -9.30
N THR A 122 5.51 10.28 -10.25
CA THR A 122 5.03 8.92 -10.60
C THR A 122 6.16 8.03 -11.13
N THR A 123 7.06 8.61 -11.95
CA THR A 123 8.25 7.90 -12.43
C THR A 123 9.18 7.53 -11.27
N ARG A 124 9.45 8.46 -10.35
CA ARG A 124 10.27 8.19 -9.17
C ARG A 124 9.64 7.12 -8.27
N PHE A 125 8.33 7.19 -8.04
CA PHE A 125 7.59 6.21 -7.26
C PHE A 125 7.75 4.80 -7.82
N SER A 126 7.50 4.61 -9.11
CA SER A 126 7.60 3.29 -9.77
C SER A 126 9.02 2.72 -9.79
N HIS A 127 10.05 3.56 -9.74
CA HIS A 127 11.45 3.12 -9.60
C HIS A 127 11.79 2.67 -8.17
N ILE A 128 11.19 3.29 -7.16
CA ILE A 128 11.43 2.95 -5.75
C ILE A 128 10.62 1.72 -5.35
N PHE A 129 9.33 1.71 -5.69
CA PHE A 129 8.37 0.71 -5.23
C PHE A 129 8.05 -0.28 -6.35
N VAL A 130 8.85 -1.33 -6.43
CA VAL A 130 8.66 -2.41 -7.41
C VAL A 130 7.69 -3.46 -6.86
N ASN A 131 6.62 -3.70 -7.60
CA ASN A 131 5.63 -4.72 -7.27
C ASN A 131 6.22 -6.14 -7.34
N SER A 132 5.84 -6.97 -6.38
CA SER A 132 6.19 -8.39 -6.31
C SER A 132 4.95 -9.23 -6.02
N PHE A 133 4.95 -10.47 -6.49
CA PHE A 133 3.76 -11.33 -6.51
C PHE A 133 4.06 -12.71 -5.91
N PRO A 134 3.05 -13.41 -5.33
CA PRO A 134 3.20 -14.79 -4.91
C PRO A 134 3.69 -15.69 -6.06
N VAL A 135 4.66 -16.56 -5.79
CA VAL A 135 5.23 -17.48 -6.80
C VAL A 135 4.25 -18.60 -7.17
N SER A 136 3.39 -19.00 -6.23
CA SER A 136 2.40 -20.08 -6.43
C SER A 136 1.24 -19.92 -5.44
N ASN A 137 0.07 -19.51 -5.93
CA ASN A 137 -1.18 -19.56 -5.18
C ASN A 137 -2.36 -19.66 -6.17
N ALA A 138 -3.11 -20.76 -6.14
CA ALA A 138 -4.17 -21.06 -7.10
C ALA A 138 -5.31 -20.02 -7.14
N VAL A 139 -5.52 -19.29 -6.04
CA VAL A 139 -6.50 -18.20 -5.97
C VAL A 139 -5.89 -16.92 -6.54
N PHE A 140 -4.65 -16.58 -6.18
CA PHE A 140 -3.94 -15.41 -6.72
C PHE A 140 -3.79 -15.49 -8.25
N ASP A 141 -3.50 -16.67 -8.79
CA ASP A 141 -3.33 -16.90 -10.22
C ASP A 141 -4.61 -16.63 -11.03
N ARG A 142 -5.76 -16.49 -10.35
CA ARG A 142 -7.06 -16.13 -10.95
C ARG A 142 -7.44 -14.67 -10.75
N LEU A 143 -6.59 -13.86 -10.11
CA LEU A 143 -6.84 -12.44 -9.93
C LEU A 143 -6.26 -11.64 -11.10
N SER A 144 -7.00 -10.65 -11.57
CA SER A 144 -6.45 -9.54 -12.36
C SER A 144 -6.48 -8.29 -11.49
N LEU A 145 -5.34 -7.62 -11.33
CA LEU A 145 -5.15 -6.46 -10.48
C LEU A 145 -4.95 -5.22 -11.35
N THR A 146 -5.82 -4.23 -11.18
CA THR A 146 -5.76 -2.96 -11.89
C THR A 146 -5.73 -1.82 -10.89
N GLU A 147 -4.75 -0.93 -11.02
CA GLU A 147 -4.76 0.36 -10.34
C GLU A 147 -5.59 1.35 -11.16
N VAL A 148 -6.49 2.05 -10.48
CA VAL A 148 -7.21 3.19 -11.02
C VAL A 148 -6.82 4.41 -10.19
N ASN A 149 -6.00 5.28 -10.76
CA ASN A 149 -5.62 6.53 -10.13
C ASN A 149 -6.68 7.59 -10.44
N LEU A 150 -7.63 7.78 -9.52
CA LEU A 150 -8.72 8.75 -9.70
C LEU A 150 -8.26 10.21 -9.67
N MET A 151 -7.02 10.48 -9.23
CA MET A 151 -6.46 11.84 -9.15
C MET A 151 -6.08 12.39 -10.54
N ASN A 152 -5.76 11.51 -11.49
CA ASN A 152 -5.44 11.87 -12.88
C ASN A 152 -6.24 11.07 -13.94
N GLY A 153 -7.03 10.08 -13.53
CA GLY A 153 -7.81 9.22 -14.41
C GLY A 153 -7.00 8.11 -15.09
N GLU A 154 -5.74 7.89 -14.72
CA GLU A 154 -4.91 6.84 -15.28
C GLU A 154 -5.34 5.45 -14.77
N ILE A 155 -5.22 4.46 -15.65
CA ILE A 155 -5.53 3.06 -15.37
C ILE A 155 -4.30 2.24 -15.74
N THR A 156 -3.78 1.50 -14.76
CA THR A 156 -2.56 0.69 -14.90
C THR A 156 -2.87 -0.76 -14.53
N ASN A 157 -2.63 -1.68 -15.46
CA ASN A 157 -2.67 -3.10 -15.14
C ASN A 157 -1.41 -3.50 -14.38
N ILE A 158 -1.59 -3.89 -13.12
CA ILE A 158 -0.50 -4.35 -12.24
C ILE A 158 -0.20 -5.82 -12.52
N PHE A 159 -1.24 -6.63 -12.67
CA PHE A 159 -1.13 -8.07 -12.89
C PHE A 159 -2.36 -8.57 -13.65
N ASP A 160 -2.15 -9.34 -14.72
CA ASP A 160 -3.25 -9.92 -15.50
C ASP A 160 -3.24 -11.44 -15.39
N SER A 161 -4.32 -12.02 -14.84
CA SER A 161 -4.54 -13.46 -14.87
C SER A 161 -4.85 -13.93 -16.30
N SER A 162 -4.20 -15.01 -16.72
CA SER A 162 -4.54 -15.72 -17.95
C SER A 162 -5.58 -16.83 -17.76
N LEU A 163 -6.05 -17.06 -16.53
CA LEU A 163 -6.98 -18.14 -16.18
C LEU A 163 -8.44 -17.67 -16.23
N THR A 164 -9.34 -18.57 -16.66
CA THR A 164 -10.80 -18.31 -16.64
C THR A 164 -11.53 -19.32 -15.75
N PRO A 165 -12.58 -18.91 -15.01
CA PRO A 165 -12.93 -17.51 -14.73
C PRO A 165 -11.85 -16.82 -13.88
N ASN A 166 -11.70 -15.50 -14.07
CA ASN A 166 -10.89 -14.62 -13.23
C ASN A 166 -11.78 -13.71 -12.37
N LEU A 167 -11.18 -13.15 -11.32
CA LEU A 167 -11.74 -12.10 -10.48
C LEU A 167 -10.94 -10.82 -10.69
N ASN A 168 -11.62 -9.72 -11.04
CA ASN A 168 -10.97 -8.44 -11.21
C ASN A 168 -10.96 -7.70 -9.87
N VAL A 169 -9.79 -7.25 -9.45
CA VAL A 169 -9.61 -6.43 -8.26
C VAL A 169 -9.09 -5.06 -8.70
N ILE A 170 -9.86 -4.03 -8.39
CA ILE A 170 -9.48 -2.64 -8.63
C ILE A 170 -8.93 -2.06 -7.34
N LEU A 171 -7.73 -1.50 -7.43
CA LEU A 171 -7.05 -0.77 -6.36
C LEU A 171 -7.10 0.72 -6.67
N SER A 172 -7.47 1.53 -5.69
CA SER A 172 -7.39 2.98 -5.80
C SER A 172 -6.96 3.60 -4.48
N HIS A 173 -6.22 4.71 -4.51
CA HIS A 173 -5.97 5.47 -3.30
C HIS A 173 -7.24 6.22 -2.87
N VAL A 174 -7.85 6.96 -3.80
CA VAL A 174 -9.06 7.73 -3.54
C VAL A 174 -10.30 6.83 -3.56
N PRO A 175 -11.24 6.95 -2.60
CA PRO A 175 -12.49 6.21 -2.63
C PRO A 175 -13.31 6.49 -3.89
N PHE A 176 -13.88 5.43 -4.48
CA PHE A 176 -14.96 5.59 -5.44
C PHE A 176 -16.19 6.15 -4.71
N ALA A 177 -16.51 7.43 -4.90
CA ALA A 177 -17.80 7.97 -4.48
C ALA A 177 -18.90 7.31 -5.33
N MET A 178 -19.54 6.27 -4.80
CA MET A 178 -20.59 5.51 -5.49
C MET A 178 -21.98 6.03 -5.12
N PRO A 179 -22.64 6.89 -5.91
CA PRO A 179 -24.07 6.79 -6.07
C PRO A 179 -24.31 5.77 -7.20
N SER A 180 -24.76 4.56 -6.86
CA SER A 180 -25.35 3.60 -7.79
C SER A 180 -24.46 2.98 -8.89
N TYR A 181 -23.42 2.23 -8.53
CA TYR A 181 -22.88 1.20 -9.43
C TYR A 181 -23.19 -0.19 -8.86
N HIS A 182 -24.14 -0.88 -9.50
CA HIS A 182 -24.43 -2.29 -9.30
C HIS A 182 -23.93 -3.01 -10.55
N ASP A 183 -22.70 -3.53 -10.51
CA ASP A 183 -22.26 -4.53 -11.47
C ASP A 183 -22.46 -5.93 -10.84
N PRO A 184 -23.26 -6.82 -11.44
CA PRO A 184 -23.46 -8.19 -10.96
C PRO A 184 -22.29 -9.14 -11.27
N SER A 185 -21.19 -8.67 -11.87
CA SER A 185 -20.05 -9.51 -12.28
C SER A 185 -18.84 -9.42 -11.33
N ASN A 186 -17.91 -10.38 -11.46
CA ASN A 186 -16.73 -10.64 -10.60
C ASN A 186 -15.78 -9.43 -10.46
N LEU A 187 -16.18 -8.42 -9.69
CA LEU A 187 -15.43 -7.19 -9.46
C LEU A 187 -15.36 -6.87 -7.97
N VAL A 188 -14.17 -6.57 -7.47
CA VAL A 188 -13.93 -6.08 -6.11
C VAL A 188 -13.16 -4.77 -6.19
N CYS A 189 -13.72 -3.68 -5.65
CA CYS A 189 -13.03 -2.39 -5.52
C CYS A 189 -12.51 -2.20 -4.10
N ILE A 190 -11.24 -1.85 -3.97
CA ILE A 190 -10.55 -1.59 -2.71
C ILE A 190 -9.96 -0.20 -2.80
N ALA A 191 -10.27 0.65 -1.80
CA ALA A 191 -9.70 1.98 -1.70
C ALA A 191 -9.24 2.32 -0.29
N ALA A 192 -8.23 3.19 -0.18
CA ALA A 192 -7.89 3.83 1.09
C ALA A 192 -9.02 4.79 1.50
N LEU A 193 -9.26 4.92 2.79
CA LEU A 193 -10.23 5.88 3.33
C LEU A 193 -9.44 7.07 3.88
N LYS A 194 -9.59 8.23 3.24
CA LYS A 194 -9.05 9.51 3.71
C LYS A 194 -9.95 10.11 4.80
#